data_AF-A0A2T5PC24-F1
#
_entry.id   AF-A0A2T5PC24-F1
#
_cell.length_a   1.000
_cell.length_b   1.000
_cell.length_c   1.000
_cell.angle_alpha   90.00
_cell.angle_beta   90.00
_cell.angle_gamma   90.00
#
_symmetry.space_group_name_H-M   'P 1'
#
loop_
_entity.id
_entity.type
_entity.pdbx_description
1 polymer ?
#
loop_
_entity_poly.entity_id
_entity_poly.type
_entity_poly.pdbx_seq_one_letter_code
_entity_poly.pdbx_strand_id
1 'polypeptide(L)'
;MRNALKALSVITATALLSACAGTPVPLGSRVTDVVPTGEGRTISAEACGFQLLLLLPLGVNDRMARAYGSLKNQAGDAFITDVKVEERWTYGFVGTSYCTALQAKAIQAK
;
A
#
# COMPACT_ATOMS: atom_id res chain seq x y z
N MET A 1 -19.16 -37.26 8.00
CA MET A 1 -17.77 -37.15 7.48
C MET A 1 -17.66 -36.32 6.19
N ARG A 2 -18.36 -36.65 5.09
CA ARG A 2 -18.26 -35.90 3.81
C ARG A 2 -18.59 -34.39 3.91
N ASN A 3 -19.61 -34.00 4.66
CA ASN A 3 -19.97 -32.59 4.83
C ASN A 3 -18.99 -31.83 5.73
N ALA A 4 -18.40 -32.51 6.73
CA ALA A 4 -17.36 -31.94 7.58
C ALA A 4 -16.05 -31.72 6.80
N LEU A 5 -15.68 -32.65 5.90
CA LEU A 5 -14.54 -32.48 5.01
C LEU A 5 -14.73 -31.29 4.06
N LYS A 6 -15.93 -31.15 3.46
CA LYS A 6 -16.26 -30.01 2.61
C LYS A 6 -16.18 -28.69 3.37
N ALA A 7 -16.74 -28.63 4.58
CA ALA A 7 -16.67 -27.43 5.42
C ALA A 7 -15.23 -27.06 5.77
N LEU A 8 -14.40 -28.05 6.15
CA LEU A 8 -12.99 -27.83 6.43
C LEU A 8 -12.24 -27.29 5.21
N SER A 9 -12.45 -27.88 4.02
CA SER A 9 -11.83 -27.41 2.78
C SER A 9 -12.21 -25.97 2.44
N VAL A 10 -13.48 -25.60 2.63
CA VAL A 10 -13.95 -24.22 2.39
C VAL A 10 -13.28 -23.26 3.37
N ILE A 11 -13.26 -23.59 4.67
CA ILE A 11 -12.63 -22.75 5.70
C ILE A 11 -11.14 -22.54 5.40
N THR A 12 -10.42 -23.62 5.07
CA THR A 12 -8.99 -23.54 4.72
C THR A 12 -8.77 -22.68 3.47
N ALA A 13 -9.57 -22.86 2.43
CA ALA A 13 -9.47 -22.06 1.21
C ALA A 13 -9.71 -20.57 1.48
N THR A 14 -10.75 -20.23 2.26
CA THR A 14 -11.04 -18.84 2.63
C THR A 14 -9.93 -18.22 3.47
N ALA A 15 -9.37 -18.95 4.43
CA ALA A 15 -8.25 -18.49 5.25
C ALA A 15 -7.01 -18.19 4.39
N LEU A 16 -6.67 -19.07 3.45
CA LEU A 16 -5.53 -18.88 2.55
C LEU A 16 -5.73 -17.68 1.61
N LEU A 17 -6.92 -17.48 1.06
CA LEU A 17 -7.23 -16.35 0.19
C LEU A 17 -7.19 -15.00 0.94
N SER A 18 -7.60 -14.98 2.21
CA SER A 18 -7.55 -13.76 3.03
C SER A 18 -6.12 -13.27 3.31
N ALA A 19 -5.15 -14.20 3.37
CA ALA A 19 -3.74 -13.87 3.59
C ALA A 19 -3.07 -13.19 2.37
N CYS A 20 -3.70 -13.24 1.19
CA CYS A 20 -3.21 -12.60 -0.03
C CYS A 20 -3.86 -11.23 -0.30
N ALA A 21 -4.84 -10.80 0.49
CA ALA A 21 -5.51 -9.51 0.28
C ALA A 21 -4.68 -8.36 0.88
N GLY A 22 -4.34 -7.38 0.04
CA GLY A 22 -3.73 -6.11 0.48
C GLY A 22 -4.77 -5.07 0.88
N THR A 23 -4.39 -4.12 1.73
CA THR A 23 -5.25 -2.98 2.11
C THR A 23 -5.38 -2.03 0.90
N PRO A 24 -6.58 -1.84 0.33
CA PRO A 24 -6.76 -0.89 -0.78
C PRO A 24 -6.47 0.54 -0.32
N VAL A 25 -5.76 1.31 -1.14
CA VAL A 25 -5.43 2.71 -0.85
C VAL A 25 -6.04 3.63 -1.91
N PRO A 26 -7.02 4.47 -1.55
CA PRO A 26 -7.54 5.48 -2.45
C PRO A 26 -6.54 6.64 -2.53
N LEU A 27 -6.04 6.94 -3.72
CA LEU A 27 -5.12 8.06 -3.96
C LEU A 27 -5.84 9.41 -4.15
N GLY A 28 -7.16 9.43 -3.90
CA GLY A 28 -8.04 10.57 -4.15
C GLY A 28 -8.62 10.59 -5.57
N SER A 29 -9.60 11.47 -5.76
CA SER A 29 -10.24 11.76 -7.05
C SER A 29 -9.82 13.13 -7.54
N ARG A 30 -9.90 13.36 -8.86
CA ARG A 30 -9.69 14.70 -9.42
C ARG A 30 -10.71 15.66 -8.80
N VAL A 31 -10.24 16.72 -8.17
CA VAL A 31 -11.09 17.85 -7.74
C VAL A 31 -11.51 18.64 -8.96
N THR A 32 -12.82 18.82 -9.15
CA THR A 32 -13.39 19.59 -10.28
C THR A 32 -13.54 21.07 -9.99
N ASP A 33 -13.58 21.45 -8.71
CA ASP A 33 -14.09 22.77 -8.32
C ASP A 33 -12.99 23.71 -7.77
N VAL A 34 -11.94 23.17 -7.14
CA VAL A 34 -10.84 23.96 -6.57
C VAL A 34 -9.52 23.32 -6.95
N VAL A 35 -8.84 23.92 -7.94
CA VAL A 35 -7.46 23.56 -8.27
C VAL A 35 -6.54 24.33 -7.33
N PRO A 36 -5.73 23.66 -6.49
CA PRO A 36 -4.84 24.35 -5.57
C PRO A 36 -3.76 25.12 -6.35
N THR A 37 -3.62 26.42 -6.06
CA THR A 37 -2.63 27.31 -6.69
C THR A 37 -1.56 27.79 -5.70
N GLY A 38 -1.50 27.20 -4.50
CA GLY A 38 -0.50 27.52 -3.49
C GLY A 38 0.90 27.04 -3.87
N GLU A 39 1.86 27.26 -2.98
CA GLU A 39 3.21 26.73 -3.14
C GLU A 39 3.19 25.20 -3.13
N GLY A 40 3.86 24.60 -4.11
CA GLY A 40 3.98 23.15 -4.25
C GLY A 40 5.35 22.66 -3.79
N ARG A 41 5.39 21.61 -2.97
CA ARG A 41 6.64 20.92 -2.59
C ARG A 41 6.57 19.43 -2.86
N THR A 42 7.72 18.83 -3.12
CA THR A 42 7.85 17.38 -3.28
C THR A 42 7.86 16.71 -1.90
N ILE A 43 7.08 15.64 -1.75
CA ILE A 43 7.08 14.76 -0.58
C ILE A 43 7.32 13.33 -1.00
N SER A 44 7.92 12.52 -0.12
CA SER A 44 8.19 11.12 -0.39
C SER A 44 8.11 10.26 0.87
N ALA A 45 7.63 9.03 0.70
CA ALA A 45 7.51 8.06 1.77
C ALA A 45 7.74 6.66 1.23
N GLU A 46 8.31 5.78 2.05
CA GLU A 46 8.52 4.38 1.70
C GLU A 46 8.06 3.47 2.83
N ALA A 47 7.53 2.32 2.46
CA ALA A 47 7.36 1.20 3.38
C ALA A 47 7.76 -0.10 2.71
N CYS A 48 8.44 -0.95 3.47
CA CYS A 48 8.86 -2.27 3.03
C CYS A 48 8.17 -3.37 3.84
N GLY A 49 8.10 -4.55 3.25
CA GLY A 49 7.76 -5.82 3.89
C GLY A 49 8.69 -6.93 3.39
N PHE A 50 8.53 -8.12 3.97
CA PHE A 50 9.33 -9.28 3.62
C PHE A 50 8.45 -10.52 3.45
N GLN A 51 8.63 -11.25 2.36
CA GLN A 51 7.99 -12.53 2.11
C GLN A 51 8.95 -13.66 2.48
N LEU A 52 8.75 -14.24 3.65
CA LEU A 52 9.57 -15.33 4.16
C LEU A 52 9.15 -16.66 3.51
N LEU A 53 10.12 -17.42 3.02
CA LEU A 53 9.96 -18.73 2.38
C LEU A 53 8.91 -18.75 1.26
N LEU A 54 8.77 -17.61 0.56
CA LEU A 54 7.74 -17.38 -0.47
C LEU A 54 6.29 -17.54 0.01
N LEU A 55 6.03 -17.68 1.32
CA LEU A 55 4.71 -18.02 1.84
C LEU A 55 4.18 -17.01 2.85
N LEU A 56 5.03 -16.48 3.72
CA LEU A 56 4.60 -15.66 4.86
C LEU A 56 4.82 -14.16 4.56
N PRO A 57 3.75 -13.39 4.25
CA PRO A 57 3.86 -11.97 3.93
C PRO A 57 3.97 -11.12 5.21
N LEU A 58 5.19 -10.85 5.67
CA LEU A 58 5.46 -10.01 6.84
C LEU A 58 5.42 -8.53 6.45
N GLY A 59 4.31 -7.86 6.72
CA GLY A 59 4.13 -6.45 6.41
C GLY A 59 4.14 -6.13 4.90
N VAL A 60 3.94 -7.13 4.04
CA VAL A 60 3.90 -6.93 2.58
C VAL A 60 2.56 -6.38 2.13
N ASN A 61 1.46 -6.83 2.73
CA ASN A 61 0.10 -6.56 2.24
C ASN A 61 -0.39 -5.12 2.50
N ASP A 62 0.17 -4.45 3.50
CA ASP A 62 -0.21 -3.10 3.93
C ASP A 62 0.87 -2.05 3.61
N ARG A 63 1.93 -2.42 2.88
CA ARG A 63 3.05 -1.51 2.55
C ARG A 63 2.59 -0.22 1.88
N MET A 64 1.67 -0.32 0.90
CA MET A 64 1.11 0.85 0.21
C MET A 64 0.35 1.75 1.20
N ALA A 65 -0.43 1.18 2.11
CA ALA A 65 -1.18 1.93 3.11
C ALA A 65 -0.27 2.63 4.12
N ARG A 66 0.82 1.97 4.55
CA ARG A 66 1.82 2.59 5.43
C ARG A 66 2.58 3.71 4.73
N ALA A 67 3.05 3.49 3.50
CA ALA A 67 3.74 4.50 2.71
C ALA A 67 2.83 5.72 2.47
N TYR A 68 1.58 5.50 2.04
CA TYR A 68 0.63 6.57 1.80
C TYR A 68 0.17 7.27 3.09
N GLY A 69 0.06 6.54 4.20
CA GLY A 69 -0.19 7.13 5.52
C GLY A 69 0.91 8.10 5.93
N SER A 70 2.18 7.70 5.77
CA SER A 70 3.33 8.60 5.98
C SER A 70 3.32 9.79 5.02
N LEU A 71 2.98 9.57 3.75
CA LEU A 71 2.85 10.63 2.75
C LEU A 71 1.78 11.67 3.15
N LYS A 72 0.61 11.22 3.62
CA LYS A 72 -0.45 12.10 4.14
C LYS A 72 0.00 12.89 5.37
N ASN A 73 0.67 12.23 6.31
CA ASN A 73 1.21 12.91 7.49
C ASN A 73 2.23 14.00 7.10
N GLN A 74 3.04 13.74 6.07
CA GLN A 74 3.95 14.76 5.54
C GLN A 74 3.21 15.90 4.83
N ALA A 75 2.10 15.63 4.13
CA ALA A 75 1.32 16.64 3.42
C ALA A 75 0.59 17.59 4.39
N GLY A 76 0.11 17.09 5.54
CA GLY A 76 -0.74 17.86 6.43
C GLY A 76 -2.07 18.20 5.73
N ASP A 77 -2.45 19.47 5.74
CA ASP A 77 -3.68 19.97 5.08
C ASP A 77 -3.50 20.26 3.58
N ALA A 78 -2.29 20.03 3.04
CA ALA A 78 -2.01 20.26 1.62
C ALA A 78 -2.67 19.20 0.73
N PHE A 79 -3.06 19.60 -0.48
CA PHE A 79 -3.52 18.69 -1.51
C PHE A 79 -2.36 17.86 -2.05
N ILE A 80 -2.54 16.54 -2.11
CA ILE A 80 -1.58 15.61 -2.73
C ILE A 80 -1.95 15.41 -4.20
N THR A 81 -0.99 15.64 -5.10
CA THR A 81 -1.13 15.41 -6.54
C THR A 81 0.14 14.76 -7.11
N ASP A 82 0.08 14.33 -8.37
CA ASP A 82 1.21 13.77 -9.12
C ASP A 82 1.88 12.59 -8.38
N VAL A 83 1.07 11.71 -7.80
CA VAL A 83 1.55 10.53 -7.07
C VAL A 83 2.24 9.58 -8.03
N LYS A 84 3.53 9.33 -7.79
CA LYS A 84 4.35 8.31 -8.45
C LYS A 84 4.55 7.15 -7.48
N VAL A 85 4.34 5.94 -7.99
CA VAL A 85 4.54 4.70 -7.25
C VAL A 85 5.75 3.98 -7.85
N GLU A 86 6.69 3.61 -7.00
CA GLU A 86 7.83 2.76 -7.36
C GLU A 86 7.84 1.52 -6.47
N GLU A 87 7.96 0.34 -7.10
CA GLU A 87 8.02 -0.94 -6.41
C GLU A 87 9.40 -1.56 -6.62
N ARG A 88 10.11 -1.91 -5.53
CA ARG A 88 11.44 -2.50 -5.56
C ARG A 88 11.49 -3.81 -4.82
N TRP A 89 11.90 -4.88 -5.49
CA TRP A 89 11.87 -6.23 -4.94
C TRP A 89 13.28 -6.82 -4.96
N THR A 90 13.68 -7.44 -3.86
CA THR A 90 15.02 -8.05 -3.75
C THR A 90 14.92 -9.41 -3.10
N TYR A 91 15.34 -10.44 -3.84
CA TYR A 91 15.43 -11.80 -3.29
C TYR A 91 16.72 -11.95 -2.47
N GLY A 92 16.58 -12.43 -1.25
CA GLY A 92 17.68 -12.83 -0.38
C GLY A 92 17.39 -14.21 0.18
N PHE A 93 18.08 -15.24 -0.32
CA PHE A 93 18.06 -16.67 0.02
C PHE A 93 16.81 -17.28 0.69
N VAL A 94 16.40 -16.79 1.87
CA VAL A 94 15.22 -17.23 2.63
C VAL A 94 13.93 -16.46 2.32
N GLY A 95 13.96 -15.43 1.48
CA GLY A 95 12.76 -14.67 1.13
C GLY A 95 13.00 -13.48 0.22
N THR A 96 11.95 -12.69 0.00
CA THR A 96 11.96 -11.52 -0.88
C THR A 96 11.54 -10.28 -0.12
N SER A 97 12.33 -9.22 -0.15
CA SER A 97 11.90 -7.91 0.31
C SER A 97 11.05 -7.23 -0.77
N TYR A 98 10.00 -6.55 -0.34
CA TYR A 98 9.11 -5.75 -1.20
C TYR A 98 9.00 -4.35 -0.60
N CYS A 99 9.48 -3.35 -1.32
CA CYS A 99 9.39 -1.95 -0.92
C CYS A 99 8.50 -1.18 -1.88
N THR A 100 7.60 -0.37 -1.32
CA THR A 100 6.77 0.61 -2.05
C THR A 100 7.24 1.99 -1.67
N ALA A 101 7.82 2.70 -2.64
CA ALA A 101 8.18 4.11 -2.52
C ALA A 101 7.11 4.96 -3.22
N LEU A 102 6.70 6.03 -2.55
CA LEU A 102 5.78 7.02 -3.06
C LEU A 102 6.49 8.36 -3.15
N GLN A 103 6.31 9.04 -4.26
CA GLN A 103 6.69 10.44 -4.43
C GLN A 103 5.48 11.22 -4.92
N ALA A 104 5.23 12.40 -4.37
CA ALA A 104 4.09 13.23 -4.77
C ALA A 104 4.42 14.71 -4.63
N LYS A 105 3.53 15.57 -5.14
CA LYS A 105 3.52 16.99 -4.83
C LYS A 105 2.44 17.30 -3.81
N ALA A 106 2.78 18.07 -2.79
CA ALA A 106 1.87 18.68 -1.83
C ALA A 106 1.69 20.15 -2.18
N ILE A 107 0.45 20.58 -2.44
CA ILE A 107 0.11 21.96 -2.83
C ILE A 107 -0.93 22.52 -1.85
N GLN A 108 -0.67 23.70 -1.29
CA GLN A 108 -1.62 24.33 -0.37
C GLN A 108 -2.89 24.82 -1.06
N ALA A 109 -4.01 24.77 -0.34
CA ALA A 109 -5.19 25.58 -0.66
C ALA A 109 -4.78 27.06 -0.59
N LYS A 110 -5.07 27.86 -1.62
CA LYS A 110 -4.77 29.30 -1.60
C LYS A 110 -5.87 30.06 -0.88
#